data_AF-A0A4Q4IU22-F1
#
_entry.id   AF-A0A4Q4IU22-F1
#
_cell.length_a   1.000
_cell.length_b   1.000
_cell.length_c   1.000
_cell.angle_alpha   90.00
_cell.angle_beta   90.00
_cell.angle_gamma   90.00
#
_symmetry.space_group_name_H-M   'P 1'
#
loop_
_entity.id
_entity.type
_entity.pdbx_description
1 polymer ?
#
loop_
_entity_poly.entity_id
_entity_poly.type
_entity_poly.pdbx_seq_one_letter_code
_entity_poly.pdbx_strand_id
1 'polypeptide(L)'
;MTKSPPVIELSWRDENYGSVCAVAAFRNYAGTLDWSDRTHQRFRGCLKRAGFAFHDGRCSYIATSGTREDRQRALCDELARAGFQIDSGDVRAEA
;
A
#
# COMPACT_ATOMS: atom_id res chain seq x y z
N MET A 1 26.13 -4.49 -8.79
CA MET A 1 25.48 -3.53 -7.88
C MET A 1 24.26 -4.20 -7.27
N THR A 2 24.32 -4.56 -5.99
CA THR A 2 23.12 -4.90 -5.22
C THR A 2 22.27 -3.63 -5.15
N LYS A 3 21.22 -3.55 -5.98
CA LYS A 3 20.28 -2.43 -5.90
C LYS A 3 19.60 -2.50 -4.55
N SER A 4 19.63 -1.40 -3.79
CA SER A 4 18.85 -1.27 -2.56
C SER A 4 17.38 -1.62 -2.83
N PRO A 5 16.70 -2.30 -1.89
CA PRO A 5 15.29 -2.61 -2.04
C PRO A 5 14.50 -1.29 -2.20
N PRO A 6 13.43 -1.26 -3.01
CA PRO A 6 12.56 -0.09 -3.08
C PRO A 6 11.93 0.16 -1.71
N VAL A 7 12.04 1.40 -1.23
CA VAL A 7 11.52 1.83 0.07
C VAL A 7 10.16 2.50 -0.15
N ILE A 8 9.18 2.18 0.69
CA ILE A 8 7.83 2.77 0.65
C ILE A 8 7.35 3.13 2.05
N GLU A 9 6.64 4.24 2.14
CA GLU A 9 5.87 4.65 3.30
C GLU A 9 4.38 4.39 3.05
N LEU A 10 3.69 3.78 4.02
CA LEU A 10 2.26 3.53 3.99
C LEU A 10 1.54 4.49 4.95
N SER A 11 1.09 5.63 4.43
CA SER A 11 0.29 6.58 5.22
C SER A 11 -1.15 6.09 5.31
N TRP A 12 -1.43 5.23 6.29
CA TRP A 12 -2.78 4.73 6.58
C TRP A 12 -3.73 5.88 6.92
N ARG A 13 -4.97 5.75 6.46
CA ARG A 13 -6.03 6.73 6.70
C ARG A 13 -7.10 6.11 7.58
N ASP A 14 -7.43 6.81 8.66
CA ASP A 14 -8.56 6.50 9.54
C ASP A 14 -9.91 6.98 8.98
N GLU A 15 -9.88 7.75 7.89
CA GLU A 15 -11.03 8.50 7.42
C GLU A 15 -12.07 7.61 6.73
N ASN A 16 -13.31 7.67 7.23
CA ASN A 16 -14.51 7.37 6.46
C ASN A 16 -14.51 8.26 5.21
N TYR A 17 -14.33 7.69 4.02
CA TYR A 17 -14.29 8.43 2.75
C TYR A 17 -15.67 8.94 2.30
N GLY A 18 -16.56 9.29 3.23
CA GLY A 18 -17.92 9.76 2.96
C GLY A 18 -18.73 8.72 2.19
N SER A 19 -19.05 9.03 0.93
CA SER A 19 -19.79 8.15 0.00
C SER A 19 -19.02 6.91 -0.47
N VAL A 20 -17.74 6.79 -0.14
CA VAL A 20 -16.91 5.64 -0.51
C VAL A 20 -16.79 4.70 0.70
N CYS A 21 -17.38 3.51 0.59
CA CYS A 21 -17.27 2.44 1.58
C CYS A 21 -15.88 1.80 1.53
N ALA A 22 -14.87 2.48 2.08
CA ALA A 22 -13.54 1.91 2.26
C ALA A 22 -13.41 1.26 3.65
N VAL A 23 -12.90 0.03 3.69
CA VAL A 23 -12.56 -0.66 4.94
C VAL A 23 -11.11 -0.40 5.36
N ALA A 24 -10.24 -0.09 4.39
CA ALA A 24 -8.87 0.36 4.62
C ALA A 24 -8.43 1.26 3.47
N ALA A 25 -7.55 2.22 3.76
CA ALA A 25 -6.95 3.03 2.72
C ALA A 25 -5.61 3.62 3.13
N PHE A 26 -4.79 3.95 2.14
CA PHE A 26 -3.52 4.63 2.37
C PHE A 26 -3.09 5.48 1.18
N ARG A 27 -2.10 6.33 1.42
CA ARG A 27 -1.30 6.98 0.36
C ARG A 27 0.14 6.54 0.48
N ASN A 28 0.83 6.40 -0.66
CA ASN A 28 2.28 6.31 -0.71
C ASN A 28 2.88 7.72 -0.86
N TYR A 29 4.03 7.96 -0.24
CA TYR A 29 4.71 9.25 -0.28
C TYR A 29 5.51 9.48 -1.57
N ALA A 30 5.90 10.73 -1.83
CA ALA A 30 6.58 11.20 -3.03
C ALA A 30 7.90 10.47 -3.37
N GLY A 31 8.52 9.79 -2.39
CA GLY A 31 9.74 8.99 -2.60
C GLY A 31 9.59 7.82 -3.58
N THR A 32 8.37 7.52 -4.03
CA THR A 32 8.14 6.52 -5.08
C THR A 32 8.27 7.05 -6.51
N LEU A 33 8.48 8.36 -6.73
CA LEU A 33 8.54 8.95 -8.07
C LEU A 33 9.76 8.49 -8.88
N ASP A 34 10.89 8.24 -8.21
CA ASP A 34 12.14 7.80 -8.85
C ASP A 34 12.17 6.29 -9.15
N TRP A 35 11.04 5.60 -8.94
CA TRP A 35 10.95 4.19 -9.22
C TRP A 35 10.93 3.91 -10.72
N SER A 36 11.70 2.91 -11.14
CA SER A 36 11.57 2.38 -12.50
C SER A 36 10.14 1.86 -12.75
N ASP A 37 9.71 1.86 -14.02
CA ASP A 37 8.42 1.29 -14.42
C ASP A 37 8.20 -0.13 -13.91
N ARG A 38 9.26 -0.95 -13.91
CA ARG A 38 9.21 -2.32 -13.39
C ARG A 38 8.86 -2.35 -11.88
N THR A 39 9.40 -1.40 -11.11
CA THR A 39 9.09 -1.28 -9.68
C THR A 39 7.64 -0.82 -9.49
N HIS A 40 7.17 0.17 -10.27
CA HIS A 40 5.76 0.58 -10.24
C HIS A 40 4.81 -0.56 -10.62
N GLN A 41 5.14 -1.36 -11.63
CA GLN A 41 4.33 -2.53 -12.02
C GLN A 41 4.26 -3.57 -10.90
N ARG A 42 5.39 -3.87 -10.24
CA ARG A 42 5.42 -4.77 -9.08
C ARG A 42 4.56 -4.25 -7.94
N PHE A 43 4.67 -2.96 -7.62
CA PHE A 43 3.87 -2.31 -6.59
C PHE A 43 2.38 -2.40 -6.89
N ARG A 44 1.95 -2.05 -8.11
CA ARG A 44 0.55 -2.20 -8.56
C ARG A 44 0.06 -3.65 -8.45
N GLY A 45 0.93 -4.62 -8.75
CA GLY A 45 0.64 -6.04 -8.56
C GLY A 45 0.37 -6.40 -7.10
N CYS A 46 1.16 -5.86 -6.16
CA CYS A 46 0.96 -6.06 -4.72
C CYS A 46 -0.39 -5.48 -4.26
N LEU A 47 -0.71 -4.27 -4.70
CA LEU A 47 -1.99 -3.61 -4.38
C LEU A 47 -3.19 -4.45 -4.84
N LYS A 48 -3.16 -4.92 -6.09
CA LYS A 48 -4.23 -5.75 -6.64
C LYS A 48 -4.44 -7.04 -5.84
N ARG A 49 -3.35 -7.71 -5.42
CA ARG A 49 -3.44 -8.95 -4.63
C ARG A 49 -3.91 -8.70 -3.20
N ALA A 50 -3.52 -7.58 -2.59
CA ALA A 50 -3.99 -7.16 -1.27
C ALA A 50 -5.44 -6.62 -1.27
N GLY A 51 -6.05 -6.40 -2.44
CA GLY A 51 -7.43 -5.94 -2.59
C GLY A 51 -7.60 -4.42 -2.63
N PHE A 52 -6.53 -3.68 -2.95
CA PHE A 52 -6.56 -2.23 -3.08
C PHE A 52 -6.69 -1.78 -4.55
N ALA A 53 -7.49 -0.74 -4.76
CA ALA A 53 -7.60 -0.01 -6.03
C ALA A 53 -7.33 1.47 -5.81
N PHE A 54 -6.77 2.16 -6.81
CA PHE A 54 -6.59 3.61 -6.74
C PHE A 54 -7.94 4.30 -6.92
N HIS A 55 -8.22 5.30 -6.09
CA HIS A 55 -9.40 6.14 -6.18
C HIS A 55 -9.00 7.58 -6.52
N ASP A 56 -9.25 8.00 -7.76
CA ASP A 56 -8.80 9.29 -8.29
C ASP A 56 -9.30 10.48 -7.46
N GLY A 57 -10.59 10.51 -7.11
CA GLY A 57 -11.17 11.63 -6.34
C GLY A 57 -10.64 11.79 -4.91
N ARG A 58 -9.84 10.84 -4.42
CA ARG A 58 -9.25 10.85 -3.07
C ARG A 58 -7.73 10.81 -3.09
N CYS A 59 -7.13 10.59 -4.26
CA CYS A 59 -5.70 10.35 -4.44
C CYS A 59 -5.16 9.32 -3.45
N SER A 60 -5.91 8.23 -3.25
CA SER A 60 -5.60 7.18 -2.26
C SER A 60 -5.86 5.80 -2.86
N TYR A 61 -5.15 4.80 -2.35
CA TYR A 61 -5.48 3.40 -2.57
C TYR A 61 -6.49 2.95 -1.52
N ILE A 62 -7.59 2.34 -1.94
CA ILE A 62 -8.71 1.93 -1.10
C ILE A 62 -9.01 0.44 -1.27
N ALA A 63 -9.36 -0.22 -0.18
CA ALA A 63 -10.00 -1.53 -0.18
C ALA A 63 -11.45 -1.35 0.31
N THR A 64 -12.42 -2.01 -0.32
CA THR A 64 -13.86 -1.81 -0.04
C THR A 64 -14.55 -3.02 0.60
N SER A 65 -13.81 -4.10 0.87
CA SER A 65 -14.34 -5.34 1.45
C SER A 65 -13.32 -6.01 2.36
N GLY A 66 -13.77 -6.87 3.27
CA GLY A 66 -12.94 -7.46 4.32
C GLY A 66 -12.84 -6.55 5.55
N THR A 67 -11.93 -6.87 6.48
CA THR A 67 -11.66 -6.03 7.66
C THR A 67 -10.51 -5.07 7.39
N ARG A 68 -10.39 -4.01 8.20
CA ARG A 68 -9.29 -3.05 8.09
C ARG A 68 -7.96 -3.76 8.32
N GLU A 69 -7.88 -4.53 9.39
CA GLU A 69 -6.71 -5.23 9.88
C GLU A 69 -6.20 -6.25 8.84
N ASP A 70 -7.12 -7.04 8.25
CA ASP A 70 -6.77 -8.03 7.23
C ASP A 70 -6.18 -7.36 5.99
N ARG A 71 -6.75 -6.22 5.56
CA ARG A 71 -6.28 -5.50 4.36
C ARG A 71 -4.93 -4.84 4.59
N GLN A 72 -4.74 -4.21 5.75
CA GLN A 72 -3.45 -3.61 6.11
C GLN A 72 -2.36 -4.69 6.15
N ARG A 73 -2.61 -5.81 6.84
CA ARG A 73 -1.66 -6.93 6.93
C ARG A 73 -1.37 -7.56 5.57
N ALA A 74 -2.39 -7.83 4.77
CA ALA A 74 -2.24 -8.39 3.44
C ALA A 74 -1.35 -7.51 2.53
N LEU A 75 -1.50 -6.18 2.60
CA LEU A 75 -0.64 -5.28 1.83
C LEU A 75 0.81 -5.35 2.29
N CYS A 76 1.06 -5.28 3.59
CA CYS A 76 2.41 -5.34 4.15
C CYS A 76 3.10 -6.68 3.80
N ASP A 77 2.36 -7.79 3.84
CA ASP A 77 2.87 -9.12 3.46
C ASP A 77 3.20 -9.21 1.96
N GLU A 78 2.32 -8.70 1.09
CA GLU A 78 2.55 -8.66 -0.35
C GLU A 78 3.77 -7.81 -0.72
N LEU A 79 3.94 -6.66 -0.07
CA LEU A 79 5.09 -5.78 -0.27
C LEU A 79 6.40 -6.45 0.15
N ALA A 80 6.44 -7.08 1.34
CA ALA A 80 7.64 -7.76 1.79
C ALA A 80 7.98 -8.99 0.97
N ARG A 81 6.97 -9.79 0.58
CA ARG A 81 7.16 -10.92 -0.34
C ARG A 81 7.71 -10.44 -1.69
N ALA A 82 7.28 -9.26 -2.12
CA ALA A 82 7.81 -8.62 -3.31
C ALA A 82 9.13 -7.88 -3.08
N GLY A 83 9.75 -7.93 -1.89
CA GLY A 83 11.06 -7.34 -1.59
C GLY A 83 11.07 -5.82 -1.48
N PHE A 84 9.93 -5.20 -1.14
CA PHE A 84 9.88 -3.80 -0.73
C PHE A 84 10.23 -3.68 0.75
N GLN A 85 10.93 -2.60 1.09
CA GLN A 85 11.15 -2.21 2.48
C GLN A 85 10.06 -1.19 2.86
N ILE A 86 9.33 -1.47 3.94
CA ILE A 86 8.32 -0.56 4.47
C ILE A 86 8.99 0.27 5.57
N ASP A 87 9.12 1.56 5.35
CA ASP A 87 9.77 2.48 6.30
C ASP A 87 8.81 2.93 7.40
N SER A 88 7.54 3.13 7.04
CA SER A 88 6.46 3.49 7.96
C SER A 88 5.13 2.85 7.58
N GLY A 89 4.28 2.62 8.58
CA GLY A 89 2.98 1.97 8.40
C GLY A 89 3.06 0.45 8.22
N ASP A 90 4.15 -0.20 8.64
CA ASP A 90 4.21 -1.66 8.68
C ASP A 90 3.46 -2.22 9.90
N VAL A 91 2.22 -2.66 9.70
CA VAL A 91 1.37 -3.21 10.78
C VAL A 91 1.77 -4.63 11.21
N ARG A 92 2.79 -5.23 10.58
CA ARG A 92 3.28 -6.56 10.94
C ARG A 92 4.27 -6.51 12.09
N ALA A 93 4.92 -5.37 12.30
CA ALA A 93 5.85 -5.14 13.39
C ALA A 93 5.15 -4.91 14.75
N GLU A 94 3.84 -4.68 14.75
CA GLU A 94 3.01 -4.47 15.94
C GLU A 94 2.42 -5.77 16.54
N ALA A 95 2.99 -6.95 16.19
CA ALA A 95 2.54 -8.26 16.68
C ALA A 95 3.47 -8.82 17.78
#